data_AF-A0A4Z1KC71-F1
#
_entry.id   AF-A0A4Z1KC71-F1
#
_cell.length_a   1.000
_cell.length_b   1.000
_cell.length_c   1.000
_cell.angle_alpha   90.00
_cell.angle_beta   90.00
_cell.angle_gamma   90.00
#
_symmetry.space_group_name_H-M   'P 1'
#
loop_
_entity.id
_entity.type
_entity.pdbx_description
1 polymer ?
#
loop_
_entity_poly.entity_id
_entity_poly.type
_entity_poly.pdbx_seq_one_letter_code
_entity_poly.pdbx_strand_id
1 'polypeptide(L)'
;MRFSLPALVLFLSVVNASPLPKNEKAAAASSSVISSASAAASSSVMLSASAAASSSVMSSASAAASSSAIASATGTAAASSSVISSATGSSTAAATSAASSSNSTASAGSVLTSSAYNDFQISAGTAGSAKDEANALFTGIDMNNLAAVSAADLKIIQGVHDAAEDAEVDGFNPAIAAATGDAATALQNGKIKNKVLKLTAEVLSLQIKVAQGKTADPAPEQKKLANNIRLDTAAAGQASTPVSFDATS
;
A
#
# COMPACT_ATOMS: atom_id res chain seq x y z
N MET A 1 2.60 48.90 -47.00
CA MET A 1 3.65 48.17 -47.74
C MET A 1 4.79 47.83 -46.79
N ARG A 2 5.45 46.68 -46.98
CA ARG A 2 6.57 46.06 -46.22
C ARG A 2 6.14 44.82 -45.40
N PHE A 3 6.03 43.66 -46.06
CA PHE A 3 7.06 42.60 -46.26
C PHE A 3 7.46 41.95 -44.91
N SER A 4 6.87 40.82 -44.50
CA SER A 4 7.15 39.42 -44.90
C SER A 4 8.61 38.99 -44.70
N LEU A 5 8.88 38.22 -43.64
CA LEU A 5 9.94 37.21 -43.59
C LEU A 5 9.55 36.04 -42.64
N PRO A 6 9.94 34.78 -42.96
CA PRO A 6 9.45 33.56 -42.30
C PRO A 6 10.40 32.92 -41.27
N ALA A 7 9.79 32.03 -40.49
CA ALA A 7 10.28 30.81 -39.83
C ALA A 7 11.79 30.52 -39.70
N LEU A 8 12.23 30.22 -38.47
CA LEU A 8 13.33 29.30 -38.21
C LEU A 8 12.96 28.37 -37.03
N VAL A 9 12.44 27.20 -37.35
CA VAL A 9 12.30 26.07 -36.43
C VAL A 9 13.58 25.25 -36.53
N LEU A 10 14.36 25.20 -35.45
CA LEU A 10 15.53 24.32 -35.35
C LEU A 10 15.14 23.05 -34.59
N PHE A 11 14.80 21.99 -35.34
CA PHE A 11 14.72 20.62 -34.82
C PHE A 11 16.14 20.05 -34.72
N LEU A 12 16.60 19.73 -33.50
CA LEU A 12 17.81 18.94 -33.29
C LEU A 12 17.43 17.60 -32.65
N SER A 13 17.26 16.58 -33.49
CA SER A 13 17.14 15.19 -33.08
C SER A 13 18.54 14.59 -32.97
N VAL A 14 19.03 14.35 -31.75
CA VAL A 14 20.20 13.49 -31.53
C VAL A 14 19.71 12.08 -31.25
N VAL A 15 19.86 11.24 -32.27
CA VAL A 15 19.89 9.77 -32.15
C VAL A 15 21.18 9.41 -31.41
N ASN A 16 21.06 8.88 -30.19
CA ASN A 16 22.18 8.22 -29.52
C ASN A 16 21.96 6.71 -29.56
N ALA A 17 22.51 6.05 -30.58
CA ALA A 17 22.64 4.61 -30.65
C ALA A 17 23.79 4.17 -29.75
N SER A 18 23.49 3.42 -28.68
CA SER A 18 24.53 2.79 -27.85
C SER A 18 24.74 1.33 -28.30
N PRO A 19 25.97 0.94 -28.67
CA PRO A 19 26.30 -0.45 -28.97
C PRO A 19 26.51 -1.29 -27.70
N LEU A 20 25.99 -2.52 -27.73
CA LEU A 20 26.23 -3.60 -26.76
C LEU A 20 27.74 -3.97 -26.69
N PRO A 21 28.36 -4.06 -25.50
CA PRO A 21 29.65 -4.73 -25.37
C PRO A 21 29.49 -6.19 -24.92
N LYS A 22 29.98 -7.11 -25.75
CA LYS A 22 30.34 -8.49 -25.36
C LYS A 22 31.78 -8.48 -24.82
N ASN A 23 31.97 -9.21 -23.72
CA ASN A 23 33.18 -9.90 -23.25
C ASN A 23 34.55 -9.27 -23.57
N GLU A 24 35.34 -8.93 -22.55
CA GLU A 24 36.40 -9.82 -22.08
C GLU A 24 37.12 -9.22 -20.86
N LYS A 25 37.52 -10.10 -19.95
CA LYS A 25 38.29 -9.83 -18.74
C LYS A 25 39.67 -10.45 -18.97
N ALA A 26 40.72 -9.64 -18.94
CA ALA A 26 41.90 -9.85 -18.07
C ALA A 26 43.11 -9.01 -18.51
N ALA A 27 43.68 -8.33 -17.49
CA ALA A 27 45.11 -8.16 -17.21
C ALA A 27 45.94 -7.31 -18.22
N ALA A 28 46.84 -6.40 -17.81
CA ALA A 28 47.52 -6.14 -16.56
C ALA A 28 48.21 -4.76 -16.63
N ALA A 29 48.63 -4.24 -15.45
CA ALA A 29 49.83 -3.41 -15.25
C ALA A 29 49.81 -1.97 -15.82
N SER A 30 50.25 -0.89 -15.16
CA SER A 30 51.10 -0.76 -13.97
C SER A 30 51.10 0.70 -13.47
N SER A 31 51.16 0.82 -12.14
CA SER A 31 51.93 1.79 -11.34
C SER A 31 51.70 3.32 -11.37
N SER A 32 51.94 3.86 -10.16
CA SER A 32 52.21 5.25 -9.74
C SER A 32 51.04 6.23 -9.62
N VAL A 33 50.37 6.08 -8.48
CA VAL A 33 50.04 7.14 -7.53
C VAL A 33 51.06 8.29 -7.47
N ILE A 34 50.57 9.54 -7.57
CA ILE A 34 50.97 10.72 -6.77
C ILE A 34 49.82 11.74 -6.85
N SER A 35 49.56 12.32 -5.69
CA SER A 35 48.46 13.20 -5.29
C SER A 35 48.52 14.63 -5.82
N SER A 36 47.34 15.20 -6.10
CA SER A 36 46.89 16.55 -5.72
C SER A 36 45.35 16.59 -5.90
N ALA A 37 44.56 16.65 -4.82
CA ALA A 37 44.05 17.87 -4.18
C ALA A 37 43.39 18.82 -5.20
N SER A 38 42.17 19.36 -5.08
CA SER A 38 41.14 19.55 -4.04
C SER A 38 39.92 20.15 -4.81
N ALA A 39 38.71 20.41 -4.34
CA ALA A 39 38.06 20.45 -3.05
C ALA A 39 36.55 20.40 -3.31
N ALA A 40 35.82 19.64 -2.48
CA ALA A 40 34.41 19.86 -2.22
C ALA A 40 34.26 21.04 -1.24
N ALA A 41 33.25 21.89 -1.44
CA ALA A 41 32.85 22.91 -0.47
C ALA A 41 31.48 22.55 0.11
N SER A 42 31.49 22.05 1.34
CA SER A 42 30.38 22.15 2.30
C SER A 42 30.78 23.22 3.31
N SER A 43 29.91 24.20 3.56
CA SER A 43 30.11 25.21 4.60
C SER A 43 29.16 24.95 5.76
N SER A 44 29.73 24.93 6.96
CA SER A 44 29.05 24.70 8.22
C SER A 44 29.54 25.70 9.28
N VAL A 45 28.64 25.98 10.23
CA VAL A 45 28.88 26.41 11.64
C VAL A 45 29.00 27.93 11.90
N MET A 46 28.09 28.46 12.74
CA MET A 46 28.49 28.91 14.09
C MET A 46 27.34 29.05 15.10
N LEU A 47 27.69 28.65 16.32
CA LEU A 47 26.94 28.62 17.59
C LEU A 47 27.25 29.91 18.38
N SER A 48 26.28 30.48 19.09
CA SER A 48 26.56 31.26 20.29
C SER A 48 25.36 31.34 21.22
N ALA A 49 25.63 31.24 22.52
CA ALA A 49 24.69 31.21 23.63
C ALA A 49 24.66 32.56 24.39
N SER A 50 23.54 32.91 25.01
CA SER A 50 23.49 33.76 26.20
C SER A 50 22.13 33.68 26.90
N ALA A 51 22.18 33.54 28.23
CA ALA A 51 21.08 33.43 29.17
C ALA A 51 20.45 34.79 29.56
N ALA A 52 19.24 34.78 30.10
CA ALA A 52 18.84 35.41 31.38
C ALA A 52 17.32 35.35 31.60
N ALA A 53 16.93 35.15 32.86
CA ALA A 53 15.60 34.84 33.39
C ALA A 53 14.77 36.10 33.75
N SER A 54 13.44 35.93 33.95
CA SER A 54 12.77 36.05 35.27
C SER A 54 11.23 36.22 35.21
N SER A 55 10.54 35.32 35.94
CA SER A 55 9.37 35.45 36.85
C SER A 55 8.21 36.42 36.54
N SER A 56 6.92 36.04 36.67
CA SER A 56 6.18 35.88 37.94
C SER A 56 4.70 35.45 37.66
N VAL A 57 4.17 34.35 38.23
CA VAL A 57 3.19 34.24 39.38
C VAL A 57 1.98 35.21 39.33
N MET A 58 0.72 34.92 39.68
CA MET A 58 -0.05 33.77 40.20
C MET A 58 -1.56 34.18 40.34
N SER A 59 -2.48 33.19 40.30
CA SER A 59 -3.86 33.16 40.87
C SER A 59 -4.95 34.10 40.32
N SER A 60 -6.24 33.79 40.29
CA SER A 60 -7.10 32.76 40.95
C SER A 60 -8.44 32.68 40.17
N ALA A 61 -8.93 31.51 39.75
CA ALA A 61 -9.92 30.63 40.41
C ALA A 61 -11.38 31.15 40.51
N SER A 62 -12.32 30.38 39.92
CA SER A 62 -13.52 29.81 40.59
C SER A 62 -14.09 28.71 39.67
N ALA A 63 -14.09 27.43 40.08
CA ALA A 63 -15.10 26.71 40.89
C ALA A 63 -16.29 26.20 40.04
N ALA A 64 -16.79 24.96 40.13
CA ALA A 64 -16.44 23.78 40.92
C ALA A 64 -17.31 22.57 40.45
N ALA A 65 -16.89 21.38 40.89
CA ALA A 65 -17.71 20.23 41.31
C ALA A 65 -18.39 19.36 40.21
N SER A 66 -18.39 18.02 40.27
CA SER A 66 -18.11 17.14 41.42
C SER A 66 -17.98 15.64 41.03
N SER A 67 -17.02 14.97 41.68
CA SER A 67 -17.03 13.61 42.31
C SER A 67 -17.41 12.36 41.48
N SER A 68 -16.77 11.18 41.62
CA SER A 68 -15.82 10.58 42.60
C SER A 68 -15.40 9.19 42.05
N ALA A 69 -14.11 8.82 41.93
CA ALA A 69 -13.26 8.10 42.91
C ALA A 69 -13.93 6.82 43.49
N ILE A 70 -13.36 5.61 43.50
CA ILE A 70 -12.05 5.10 44.03
C ILE A 70 -11.77 3.70 43.40
N ALA A 71 -10.58 3.31 42.93
CA ALA A 71 -9.28 3.02 43.55
C ALA A 71 -9.11 1.61 44.18
N SER A 72 -8.07 0.94 43.68
CA SER A 72 -7.48 -0.38 43.96
C SER A 72 -6.80 -0.56 45.33
N ALA A 73 -6.57 -1.81 45.77
CA ALA A 73 -5.24 -2.40 46.06
C ALA A 73 -5.21 -3.49 47.18
N THR A 74 -4.53 -4.60 46.87
CA THR A 74 -3.68 -5.51 47.70
C THR A 74 -3.94 -5.76 49.20
N GLY A 75 -4.26 -7.03 49.52
CA GLY A 75 -3.48 -8.00 50.34
C GLY A 75 -3.28 -7.79 51.86
N THR A 76 -3.63 -8.78 52.69
CA THR A 76 -2.84 -9.39 53.80
C THR A 76 -3.59 -10.59 54.44
N ALA A 77 -2.82 -11.54 54.98
CA ALA A 77 -3.08 -12.92 55.43
C ALA A 77 -4.04 -13.15 56.63
N ALA A 78 -4.55 -14.40 56.77
CA ALA A 78 -4.16 -15.35 57.83
C ALA A 78 -5.17 -16.49 58.11
N ALA A 79 -4.61 -17.67 58.37
CA ALA A 79 -5.03 -18.74 59.29
C ALA A 79 -6.14 -19.75 58.91
N SER A 80 -5.70 -21.01 58.99
CA SER A 80 -6.38 -22.29 58.81
C SER A 80 -7.42 -22.62 59.90
N SER A 81 -8.40 -23.45 59.56
CA SER A 81 -8.78 -24.60 60.39
C SER A 81 -9.39 -25.71 59.54
N SER A 82 -8.85 -26.90 59.76
CA SER A 82 -9.10 -28.17 59.09
C SER A 82 -10.31 -28.88 59.70
N VAL A 83 -11.07 -29.63 58.91
CA VAL A 83 -11.68 -30.94 59.27
C VAL A 83 -12.14 -31.63 57.96
N ILE A 84 -11.44 -32.68 57.49
CA ILE A 84 -11.77 -34.13 57.59
C ILE A 84 -13.19 -34.48 57.05
N SER A 85 -13.44 -35.49 56.21
CA SER A 85 -12.68 -36.69 55.91
C SER A 85 -13.25 -37.47 54.70
N SER A 86 -12.34 -38.19 54.04
CA SER A 86 -12.44 -39.52 53.38
C SER A 86 -13.57 -39.81 52.37
N ALA A 87 -13.28 -39.99 51.07
CA ALA A 87 -12.50 -41.05 50.39
C ALA A 87 -13.29 -42.34 50.11
N THR A 88 -13.42 -42.67 48.82
CA THR A 88 -13.48 -43.98 48.12
C THR A 88 -14.05 -43.66 46.73
N GLY A 89 -13.51 -44.03 45.58
CA GLY A 89 -12.54 -45.04 45.19
C GLY A 89 -12.95 -45.48 43.77
N SER A 90 -11.96 -45.82 42.94
CA SER A 90 -12.08 -46.69 41.75
C SER A 90 -12.59 -46.09 40.43
N SER A 91 -11.61 -45.72 39.60
CA SER A 91 -11.44 -46.13 38.19
C SER A 91 -12.68 -46.53 37.38
N THR A 92 -12.98 -45.72 36.36
CA THR A 92 -13.52 -46.22 35.09
C THR A 92 -12.84 -45.48 33.95
N ALA A 93 -12.02 -46.21 33.20
CA ALA A 93 -11.53 -45.78 31.90
C ALA A 93 -12.73 -45.72 30.94
N ALA A 94 -12.96 -44.56 30.32
CA ALA A 94 -13.90 -44.42 29.22
C ALA A 94 -13.25 -43.55 28.14
N ALA A 95 -13.26 -44.09 26.93
CA ALA A 95 -12.44 -43.70 25.79
C ALA A 95 -12.54 -42.22 25.43
N THR A 96 -11.38 -41.58 25.28
CA THR A 96 -11.18 -40.36 24.51
C THR A 96 -11.58 -40.64 23.06
N SER A 97 -12.85 -40.40 22.75
CA SER A 97 -13.31 -40.21 21.38
C SER A 97 -12.89 -38.79 21.00
N ALA A 98 -11.66 -38.65 20.50
CA ALA A 98 -11.24 -37.43 19.81
C ALA A 98 -12.14 -37.29 18.58
N ALA A 99 -13.26 -36.59 18.76
CA ALA A 99 -14.05 -36.10 17.64
C ALA A 99 -13.10 -35.23 16.82
N SER A 100 -12.65 -35.76 15.69
CA SER A 100 -12.05 -34.96 14.65
C SER A 100 -13.14 -33.98 14.22
N SER A 101 -13.13 -32.79 14.83
CA SER A 101 -13.76 -31.61 14.27
C SER A 101 -13.08 -31.40 12.93
N SER A 102 -13.59 -32.09 11.92
CA SER A 102 -13.46 -31.72 10.54
C SER A 102 -14.13 -30.36 10.50
N ASN A 103 -13.35 -29.32 10.78
CA ASN A 103 -13.76 -27.95 10.56
C ASN A 103 -13.81 -27.84 9.04
N SER A 104 -14.87 -28.40 8.43
CA SER A 104 -15.28 -28.05 7.10
C SER A 104 -15.59 -26.57 7.22
N THR A 105 -14.59 -25.75 6.89
CA THR A 105 -14.74 -24.33 6.75
C THR A 105 -15.84 -24.17 5.73
N ALA A 106 -17.08 -23.97 6.20
CA ALA A 106 -18.17 -23.63 5.34
C ALA A 106 -17.68 -22.38 4.62
N SER A 107 -17.48 -22.48 3.30
CA SER A 107 -17.16 -21.31 2.50
C SER A 107 -18.26 -20.31 2.80
N ALA A 108 -17.89 -19.14 3.34
CA ALA A 108 -18.81 -18.03 3.34
C ALA A 108 -19.29 -17.87 1.89
N GLY A 109 -20.59 -17.58 1.69
CA GLY A 109 -21.09 -17.26 0.35
C GLY A 109 -20.31 -16.09 -0.25
N SER A 110 -20.33 -15.94 -1.57
CA SER A 110 -19.68 -14.80 -2.23
C SER A 110 -20.25 -13.50 -1.68
N VAL A 111 -19.39 -12.58 -1.27
CA VAL A 111 -19.74 -11.24 -0.79
C VAL A 111 -19.52 -10.17 -1.86
N LEU A 112 -18.71 -10.48 -2.87
CA LEU A 112 -18.49 -9.65 -4.04
C LEU A 112 -19.40 -10.08 -5.19
N THR A 113 -19.67 -9.15 -6.09
CA THR A 113 -20.42 -9.39 -7.33
C THR A 113 -19.55 -9.00 -8.51
N SER A 114 -19.50 -9.86 -9.54
CA SER A 114 -18.83 -9.55 -10.81
C SER A 114 -19.50 -8.35 -11.47
N SER A 115 -18.71 -7.46 -12.05
CA SER A 115 -19.19 -6.23 -12.70
C SER A 115 -18.31 -5.88 -13.89
N ALA A 116 -18.82 -5.04 -14.80
CA ALA A 116 -18.01 -4.55 -15.90
C ALA A 116 -16.93 -3.58 -15.41
N TYR A 117 -15.78 -3.54 -16.09
CA TYR A 117 -14.66 -2.65 -15.75
C TYR A 117 -15.08 -1.19 -15.61
N ASN A 118 -15.96 -0.70 -16.49
CA ASN A 118 -16.42 0.69 -16.47
C ASN A 118 -17.18 1.05 -15.19
N ASP A 119 -17.75 0.07 -14.49
CA ASP A 119 -18.52 0.28 -13.25
C ASP A 119 -17.64 0.31 -12.01
N PHE A 120 -16.54 -0.46 -11.99
CA PHE A 120 -15.67 -0.55 -10.82
C PHE A 120 -14.35 0.24 -10.95
N GLN A 121 -13.96 0.69 -12.14
CA GLN A 121 -12.73 1.46 -12.33
C GLN A 121 -12.74 2.77 -11.52
N ILE A 122 -11.56 3.22 -11.10
CA ILE A 122 -11.37 4.39 -10.23
C ILE A 122 -10.60 5.53 -10.92
N SER A 123 -10.52 5.51 -12.25
CA SER A 123 -9.61 6.36 -13.02
C SER A 123 -10.14 7.76 -13.31
N ALA A 124 -11.41 8.03 -13.00
CA ALA A 124 -12.05 9.32 -13.25
C ALA A 124 -11.85 10.33 -12.10
N GLY A 125 -12.16 11.60 -12.40
CA GLY A 125 -12.21 12.68 -11.42
C GLY A 125 -10.86 13.34 -11.19
N THR A 126 -10.37 13.28 -9.96
CA THR A 126 -9.13 13.93 -9.52
C THR A 126 -8.17 12.88 -8.95
N ALA A 127 -6.88 13.04 -9.20
CA ALA A 127 -5.84 12.22 -8.58
C ALA A 127 -5.67 12.54 -7.09
N GLY A 128 -5.07 11.62 -6.34
CA GLY A 128 -4.67 11.78 -4.94
C GLY A 128 -5.43 10.92 -3.93
N SER A 129 -6.49 10.23 -4.35
CA SER A 129 -7.35 9.41 -3.49
C SER A 129 -7.47 7.95 -3.97
N ALA A 130 -6.63 7.50 -4.90
CA ALA A 130 -6.77 6.20 -5.54
C ALA A 130 -6.69 5.02 -4.56
N LYS A 131 -5.90 5.15 -3.48
CA LYS A 131 -5.81 4.11 -2.45
C LYS A 131 -7.17 3.86 -1.79
N ASP A 132 -7.84 4.94 -1.39
CA ASP A 132 -9.10 4.85 -0.66
C ASP A 132 -10.22 4.37 -1.58
N GLU A 133 -10.23 4.86 -2.82
CA GLU A 133 -11.14 4.40 -3.86
C GLU A 133 -10.95 2.89 -4.16
N ALA A 134 -9.71 2.42 -4.34
CA ALA A 134 -9.43 1.00 -4.57
C ALA A 134 -9.85 0.12 -3.38
N ASN A 135 -9.61 0.57 -2.15
CA ASN A 135 -10.01 -0.18 -0.95
C ASN A 135 -11.53 -0.26 -0.80
N ALA A 136 -12.27 0.76 -1.24
CA ALA A 136 -13.73 0.80 -1.14
C ALA A 136 -14.41 -0.36 -1.90
N LEU A 137 -13.83 -0.81 -3.01
CA LEU A 137 -14.33 -1.95 -3.80
C LEU A 137 -14.30 -3.27 -3.03
N PHE A 138 -13.41 -3.42 -2.05
CA PHE A 138 -13.19 -4.67 -1.33
C PHE A 138 -13.68 -4.64 0.11
N THR A 139 -14.55 -3.68 0.46
CA THR A 139 -15.12 -3.52 1.81
C THR A 139 -15.96 -4.71 2.28
N GLY A 140 -16.47 -5.53 1.36
CA GLY A 140 -17.17 -6.77 1.68
C GLY A 140 -16.25 -7.90 2.18
N ILE A 141 -14.94 -7.82 1.93
CA ILE A 141 -13.99 -8.85 2.34
C ILE A 141 -13.59 -8.64 3.81
N ASP A 142 -13.71 -9.69 4.62
CA ASP A 142 -13.24 -9.68 6.01
C ASP A 142 -11.71 -9.76 6.07
N MET A 143 -11.08 -8.60 6.19
CA MET A 143 -9.62 -8.47 6.28
C MET A 143 -9.02 -9.15 7.53
N ASN A 144 -9.83 -9.50 8.52
CA ASN A 144 -9.38 -10.24 9.70
C ASN A 144 -9.46 -11.77 9.50
N ASN A 145 -10.09 -12.23 8.43
CA ASN A 145 -10.29 -13.65 8.14
C ASN A 145 -10.17 -13.96 6.64
N LEU A 146 -9.02 -13.63 6.05
CA LEU A 146 -8.76 -13.87 4.62
C LEU A 146 -8.79 -15.37 4.24
N ALA A 147 -8.55 -16.27 5.19
CA ALA A 147 -8.63 -17.72 4.95
C ALA A 147 -10.06 -18.19 4.64
N ALA A 148 -11.09 -17.45 5.09
CA ALA A 148 -12.49 -17.76 4.84
C ALA A 148 -13.05 -17.15 3.54
N VAL A 149 -12.25 -16.35 2.82
CA VAL A 149 -12.67 -15.78 1.52
C VAL A 149 -13.00 -16.90 0.55
N SER A 150 -14.18 -16.81 -0.05
CA SER A 150 -14.70 -17.84 -0.95
C SER A 150 -13.86 -17.92 -2.24
N ALA A 151 -13.89 -19.08 -2.90
CA ALA A 151 -13.24 -19.23 -4.20
C ALA A 151 -13.88 -18.32 -5.27
N ALA A 152 -15.17 -18.01 -5.14
CA ALA A 152 -15.88 -17.10 -6.04
C ALA A 152 -15.40 -15.65 -5.85
N ASP A 153 -15.27 -15.17 -4.62
CA ASP A 153 -14.74 -13.83 -4.34
C ASP A 153 -13.28 -13.72 -4.76
N LEU A 154 -12.45 -14.73 -4.49
CA LEU A 154 -11.07 -14.74 -4.96
C LEU A 154 -11.01 -14.62 -6.49
N LYS A 155 -11.89 -15.32 -7.22
CA LYS A 155 -11.98 -15.20 -8.68
C LYS A 155 -12.37 -13.79 -9.11
N ILE A 156 -13.33 -13.15 -8.44
CA ILE A 156 -13.75 -11.78 -8.75
C ILE A 156 -12.60 -10.79 -8.49
N ILE A 157 -11.87 -10.93 -7.38
CA ILE A 157 -10.71 -10.08 -7.08
C ILE A 157 -9.63 -10.25 -8.16
N GLN A 158 -9.37 -11.48 -8.61
CA GLN A 158 -8.44 -11.72 -9.71
C GLN A 158 -8.96 -11.14 -11.04
N GLY A 159 -10.26 -11.21 -11.33
CA GLY A 159 -10.80 -10.59 -12.53
C GLY A 159 -10.76 -9.06 -12.50
N VAL A 160 -10.86 -8.42 -11.33
CA VAL A 160 -10.58 -6.98 -11.18
C VAL A 160 -9.13 -6.67 -11.55
N HIS A 161 -8.17 -7.48 -11.10
CA HIS A 161 -6.76 -7.34 -11.49
C HIS A 161 -6.59 -7.48 -13.01
N ASP A 162 -7.12 -8.55 -13.60
CA ASP A 162 -6.92 -8.87 -15.02
C ASP A 162 -7.56 -7.81 -15.92
N ALA A 163 -8.80 -7.39 -15.63
CA ALA A 163 -9.46 -6.32 -16.36
C ALA A 163 -8.72 -4.98 -16.26
N ALA A 164 -8.11 -4.68 -15.10
CA ALA A 164 -7.31 -3.47 -14.93
C ALA A 164 -5.96 -3.56 -15.67
N GLU A 165 -5.34 -4.74 -15.76
CA GLU A 165 -4.16 -4.96 -16.60
C GLU A 165 -4.49 -4.74 -18.09
N ASP A 166 -5.57 -5.36 -18.57
CA ASP A 166 -5.99 -5.25 -19.96
C ASP A 166 -6.35 -3.80 -20.32
N ALA A 167 -7.08 -3.11 -19.45
CA ALA A 167 -7.37 -1.68 -19.63
C ALA A 167 -6.10 -0.81 -19.60
N GLU A 168 -5.05 -1.20 -18.87
CA GLU A 168 -3.75 -0.52 -18.93
C GLU A 168 -3.10 -0.69 -20.32
N VAL A 169 -3.05 -1.93 -20.81
CA VAL A 169 -2.34 -2.30 -22.03
C VAL A 169 -3.06 -1.80 -23.28
N ASP A 170 -4.36 -2.06 -23.38
CA ASP A 170 -5.17 -1.85 -24.58
C ASP A 170 -6.04 -0.58 -24.53
N GLY A 171 -6.22 0.01 -23.35
CA GLY A 171 -6.95 1.27 -23.16
C GLY A 171 -6.02 2.47 -22.95
N PHE A 172 -5.32 2.50 -21.81
CA PHE A 172 -4.53 3.66 -21.38
C PHE A 172 -3.30 3.89 -22.25
N ASN A 173 -2.50 2.86 -22.53
CA ASN A 173 -1.27 3.02 -23.32
C ASN A 173 -1.53 3.65 -24.71
N PRO A 174 -2.48 3.17 -25.53
CA PRO A 174 -2.77 3.80 -26.81
C PRO A 174 -3.38 5.19 -26.66
N ALA A 175 -4.28 5.41 -25.68
CA ALA A 175 -4.88 6.72 -25.44
C ALA A 175 -3.82 7.79 -25.06
N ILE A 176 -2.87 7.43 -24.18
CA ILE A 176 -1.77 8.32 -23.78
C ILE A 176 -0.85 8.60 -24.97
N ALA A 177 -0.54 7.60 -25.80
CA ALA A 177 0.30 7.78 -26.98
C ALA A 177 -0.31 8.72 -28.01
N ALA A 178 -1.65 8.75 -28.12
CA ALA A 178 -2.38 9.64 -29.02
C ALA A 178 -2.61 11.05 -28.46
N ALA A 179 -2.56 11.22 -27.14
CA ALA A 179 -2.83 12.48 -26.47
C ALA A 179 -1.57 13.36 -26.34
N THR A 180 -1.79 14.67 -26.16
CA THR A 180 -0.71 15.63 -25.86
C THR A 180 -1.17 16.63 -24.79
N GLY A 181 -0.23 17.36 -24.20
CA GLY A 181 -0.51 18.40 -23.21
C GLY A 181 -1.29 17.88 -21.99
N ASP A 182 -2.20 18.70 -21.49
CA ASP A 182 -2.97 18.40 -20.27
C ASP A 182 -3.83 17.14 -20.39
N ALA A 183 -4.29 16.80 -21.60
CA ALA A 183 -5.04 15.57 -21.85
C ALA A 183 -4.15 14.32 -21.64
N ALA A 184 -2.89 14.36 -22.09
CA ALA A 184 -1.94 13.27 -21.84
C ALA A 184 -1.64 13.14 -20.35
N THR A 185 -1.45 14.26 -19.64
CA THR A 185 -1.26 14.27 -18.18
C THR A 185 -2.47 13.67 -17.46
N ALA A 186 -3.69 14.06 -17.82
CA ALA A 186 -4.90 13.55 -17.20
C ALA A 186 -5.11 12.04 -17.44
N LEU A 187 -4.75 11.54 -18.63
CA LEU A 187 -4.75 10.10 -18.93
C LEU A 187 -3.65 9.35 -18.17
N GLN A 188 -2.47 9.95 -17.98
CA GLN A 188 -1.43 9.35 -17.13
C GLN A 188 -1.87 9.26 -15.66
N ASN A 189 -2.54 10.28 -15.15
CA ASN A 189 -3.13 10.25 -13.81
C ASN A 189 -4.19 9.13 -13.70
N GLY A 190 -5.08 9.02 -14.69
CA GLY A 190 -6.04 7.91 -14.78
C GLY A 190 -5.36 6.55 -14.78
N LYS A 191 -4.29 6.39 -15.57
CA LYS A 191 -3.48 5.17 -15.59
C LYS A 191 -2.86 4.86 -14.22
N ILE A 192 -2.37 5.87 -13.50
CA ILE A 192 -1.81 5.68 -12.15
C ILE A 192 -2.90 5.16 -11.19
N LYS A 193 -4.11 5.75 -11.22
CA LYS A 193 -5.24 5.26 -10.41
C LYS A 193 -5.60 3.81 -10.78
N ASN A 194 -5.67 3.48 -12.07
CA ASN A 194 -5.88 2.10 -12.54
C ASN A 194 -4.80 1.13 -12.03
N LYS A 195 -3.53 1.56 -11.99
CA LYS A 195 -2.44 0.75 -11.44
C LYS A 195 -2.57 0.54 -9.93
N VAL A 196 -3.07 1.53 -9.18
CA VAL A 196 -3.37 1.36 -7.75
C VAL A 196 -4.50 0.34 -7.55
N LEU A 197 -5.55 0.38 -8.37
CA LEU A 197 -6.63 -0.61 -8.36
C LEU A 197 -6.09 -2.03 -8.64
N LYS A 198 -5.38 -2.19 -9.77
CA LYS A 198 -4.77 -3.46 -10.18
C LYS A 198 -3.91 -4.08 -9.07
N LEU A 199 -2.99 -3.29 -8.52
CA LEU A 199 -2.04 -3.78 -7.52
C LEU A 199 -2.71 -4.02 -6.16
N THR A 200 -3.77 -3.28 -5.81
CA THR A 200 -4.58 -3.57 -4.62
C THR A 200 -5.24 -4.94 -4.74
N ALA A 201 -5.85 -5.23 -5.90
CA ALA A 201 -6.49 -6.51 -6.18
C ALA A 201 -5.48 -7.68 -6.17
N GLU A 202 -4.30 -7.50 -6.76
CA GLU A 202 -3.25 -8.53 -6.76
C GLU A 202 -2.69 -8.78 -5.36
N VAL A 203 -2.35 -7.73 -4.61
CA VAL A 203 -1.87 -7.86 -3.24
C VAL A 203 -2.90 -8.58 -2.36
N LEU A 204 -4.18 -8.21 -2.46
CA LEU A 204 -5.26 -8.88 -1.74
C LEU A 204 -5.38 -10.36 -2.13
N SER A 205 -5.34 -10.66 -3.44
CA SER A 205 -5.37 -12.04 -3.95
C SER A 205 -4.22 -12.89 -3.42
N LEU A 206 -3.00 -12.33 -3.38
CA LEU A 206 -1.82 -13.00 -2.84
C LEU A 206 -1.93 -13.21 -1.33
N GLN A 207 -2.41 -12.22 -0.58
CA GLN A 207 -2.65 -12.36 0.87
C GLN A 207 -3.70 -13.43 1.19
N ILE A 208 -4.77 -13.51 0.41
CA ILE A 208 -5.78 -14.58 0.51
C ILE A 208 -5.13 -15.94 0.25
N LYS A 209 -4.33 -16.07 -0.82
CA LYS A 209 -3.62 -17.32 -1.14
C LYS A 209 -2.70 -17.74 0.02
N VAL A 210 -1.92 -16.82 0.59
CA VAL A 210 -1.08 -17.08 1.78
C VAL A 210 -1.94 -17.54 2.96
N ALA A 211 -3.05 -16.85 3.26
CA ALA A 211 -3.94 -17.20 4.36
C ALA A 211 -4.62 -18.58 4.18
N GLN A 212 -4.86 -18.99 2.93
CA GLN A 212 -5.36 -20.32 2.57
C GLN A 212 -4.26 -21.41 2.53
N GLY A 213 -3.03 -21.11 2.97
CA GLY A 213 -1.92 -22.06 3.01
C GLY A 213 -1.24 -22.33 1.67
N LYS A 214 -1.48 -21.49 0.66
CA LYS A 214 -0.80 -21.58 -0.65
C LYS A 214 0.51 -20.78 -0.62
N THR A 215 1.51 -21.23 -1.37
CA THR A 215 2.77 -20.50 -1.54
C THR A 215 2.56 -19.29 -2.45
N ALA A 216 2.66 -18.09 -1.89
CA ALA A 216 2.61 -16.81 -2.58
C ALA A 216 3.44 -15.77 -1.80
N ASP A 217 3.95 -14.73 -2.48
CA ASP A 217 4.68 -13.63 -1.86
C ASP A 217 4.08 -12.28 -2.26
N PRO A 218 3.35 -11.59 -1.37
CA PRO A 218 2.78 -10.28 -1.66
C PRO A 218 3.79 -9.12 -1.55
N ALA A 219 5.01 -9.35 -1.03
CA ALA A 219 5.95 -8.26 -0.72
C ALA A 219 6.44 -7.46 -1.95
N PRO A 220 6.73 -8.09 -3.12
CA PRO A 220 7.07 -7.34 -4.33
C PRO A 220 5.93 -6.42 -4.76
N GLU A 221 4.70 -6.90 -4.68
CA GLU A 221 3.56 -6.18 -5.26
C GLU A 221 3.06 -5.10 -4.32
N GLN A 222 3.26 -5.26 -3.01
CA GLN A 222 3.13 -4.20 -2.03
C GLN A 222 4.09 -3.03 -2.30
N LYS A 223 5.34 -3.29 -2.71
CA LYS A 223 6.29 -2.21 -3.06
C LYS A 223 5.83 -1.45 -4.31
N LYS A 224 5.37 -2.17 -5.34
CA LYS A 224 4.80 -1.55 -6.54
C LYS A 224 3.57 -0.73 -6.18
N LEU A 225 2.67 -1.26 -5.35
CA LEU A 225 1.46 -0.57 -4.90
C LEU A 225 1.82 0.73 -4.17
N ALA A 226 2.72 0.66 -3.19
CA ALA A 226 3.18 1.84 -2.44
C ALA A 226 3.78 2.92 -3.35
N ASN A 227 4.54 2.52 -4.38
CA ASN A 227 5.07 3.46 -5.35
C ASN A 227 3.98 4.16 -6.17
N ASN A 228 2.95 3.44 -6.65
CA ASN A 228 1.88 4.05 -7.44
C ASN A 228 0.95 4.90 -6.56
N ILE A 229 0.72 4.51 -5.30
CA ILE A 229 0.02 5.37 -4.32
C ILE A 229 0.78 6.69 -4.15
N ARG A 230 2.11 6.64 -3.97
CA ARG A 230 2.93 7.85 -3.87
C ARG A 230 2.83 8.72 -5.11
N LEU A 231 2.79 8.14 -6.31
CA LEU A 231 2.64 8.89 -7.56
C LEU A 231 1.25 9.54 -7.65
N ASP A 232 0.19 8.83 -7.28
CA ASP A 232 -1.18 9.37 -7.22
C ASP A 232 -1.28 10.53 -6.22
N THR A 233 -0.75 10.35 -5.00
CA THR A 233 -0.70 11.42 -3.99
C THR A 233 0.12 12.63 -4.45
N ALA A 234 1.21 12.42 -5.18
CA ALA A 234 2.01 13.52 -5.73
C ALA A 234 1.26 14.30 -6.83
N ALA A 235 0.32 13.65 -7.52
CA ALA A 235 -0.56 14.27 -8.51
C ALA A 235 -1.85 14.83 -7.90
N ALA A 236 -1.99 14.87 -6.57
CA ALA A 236 -3.21 15.29 -5.90
C ALA A 236 -3.74 16.64 -6.42
N GLY A 237 -5.04 16.67 -6.71
CA GLY A 237 -5.71 17.86 -7.24
C GLY A 237 -5.64 17.99 -8.77
N GLN A 238 -4.84 17.19 -9.47
CA GLN A 238 -4.81 17.18 -10.93
C GLN A 238 -5.97 16.35 -11.51
N ALA A 239 -6.39 16.71 -12.72
CA ALA A 239 -7.41 15.96 -13.45
C ALA A 239 -6.96 14.51 -13.71
N SER A 240 -7.93 13.59 -13.66
CA SER A 240 -7.75 12.16 -13.93
C SER A 240 -8.84 11.70 -14.88
N THR A 241 -8.45 11.19 -16.06
CA THR A 241 -9.39 10.79 -17.12
C THR A 241 -9.41 9.26 -17.23
N PRO A 242 -10.59 8.62 -17.19
CA PRO A 242 -10.70 7.18 -17.39
C PRO A 242 -10.60 6.81 -18.87
N VAL A 243 -10.42 5.53 -19.15
CA VAL A 243 -10.67 4.93 -20.46
C VAL A 243 -11.88 4.01 -20.36
N SER A 244 -12.72 3.99 -21.39
CA SER A 244 -13.76 2.97 -21.50
C SER A 244 -13.14 1.69 -22.03
N PHE A 245 -13.41 0.56 -21.37
CA PHE A 245 -12.85 -0.73 -21.74
C PHE A 245 -13.85 -1.85 -21.48
N ASP A 246 -13.92 -2.83 -22.38
CA ASP A 246 -14.86 -3.96 -22.27
C ASP A 246 -14.17 -5.14 -21.60
N ALA A 247 -14.38 -5.29 -20.30
CA ALA A 247 -13.89 -6.39 -19.48
C ALA A 247 -14.82 -6.60 -18.28
N THR A 248 -14.73 -7.77 -17.65
CA THR A 248 -15.57 -8.19 -16.52
C THR A 248 -14.71 -8.88 -15.46
N SER A 249 -15.02 -8.66 -14.18
CA SER A 249 -14.35 -9.30 -13.04
C SER A 249 -14.78 -10.74 -12.76
#